data_AF-A0A0M2WDI3-F1
#
_entry.id   AF-A0A0M2WDI3-F1
#
_cell.length_a   1.000
_cell.length_b   1.000
_cell.length_c   1.000
_cell.angle_alpha   90.00
_cell.angle_beta   90.00
_cell.angle_gamma   90.00
#
_symmetry.space_group_name_H-M   'P 1'
#
loop_
_entity.id
_entity.type
_entity.pdbx_description
1 polymer ?
#
loop_
_entity_poly.entity_id
_entity_poly.type
_entity_poly.pdbx_seq_one_letter_code
_entity_poly.pdbx_strand_id
1 'polypeptide(L)'
;MAGAITDVAGIRVGHHHTIDPDAALGSGWATGTTVVLTPPGTTGAVDGRGGAPGTRETDLLDPSNSVRHVDAVVLTGGSAFGLAAADGVMTWLEEQQRGVALTAAGGGGVVPIVPAAVIFDLPVGGWQCRPTAEYGYRAAAGAAFDTASGTGGA
;
A
#
# COMPACT_ATOMS: atom_id res chain seq x y z
N MET A 1 -3.88 -23.76 -8.67
CA MET A 1 -3.60 -22.69 -7.71
C MET A 1 -2.11 -22.49 -7.68
N ALA A 2 -1.67 -21.24 -7.79
CA ALA A 2 -0.26 -20.87 -7.79
C ALA A 2 0.35 -20.86 -6.37
N GLY A 3 -0.48 -20.95 -5.33
CA GLY A 3 -0.06 -20.83 -3.94
C GLY A 3 0.17 -19.36 -3.55
N ALA A 4 -0.70 -18.46 -4.02
CA ALA A 4 -0.55 -17.01 -3.89
C ALA A 4 -1.81 -16.35 -3.33
N ILE A 5 -1.69 -15.15 -2.77
CA ILE A 5 -2.85 -14.39 -2.26
C ILE A 5 -3.89 -14.09 -3.36
N THR A 6 -3.46 -14.00 -4.62
CA THR A 6 -4.32 -13.81 -5.79
C THR A 6 -5.12 -15.05 -6.19
N ASP A 7 -4.88 -16.22 -5.56
CA ASP A 7 -5.79 -17.37 -5.68
C ASP A 7 -7.17 -17.04 -5.06
N VAL A 8 -7.27 -16.03 -4.19
CA VAL A 8 -8.55 -15.47 -3.73
C VAL A 8 -9.13 -14.55 -4.82
N ALA A 9 -10.31 -14.92 -5.31
CA ALA A 9 -10.95 -14.24 -6.44
C ALA A 9 -11.11 -12.72 -6.22
N GLY A 10 -10.66 -11.94 -7.20
CA GLY A 10 -10.77 -10.49 -7.20
C GLY A 10 -9.62 -9.74 -6.53
N ILE A 11 -8.76 -10.42 -5.75
CA ILE A 11 -7.53 -9.81 -5.23
C ILE A 11 -6.54 -9.64 -6.37
N ARG A 12 -5.94 -8.45 -6.44
CA ARG A 12 -4.81 -8.13 -7.32
C ARG A 12 -3.66 -7.59 -6.50
N VAL A 13 -2.44 -7.90 -6.91
CA VAL A 13 -1.23 -7.43 -6.25
C VAL A 13 -0.35 -6.71 -7.25
N GLY A 14 0.18 -5.56 -6.86
CA GLY A 14 1.13 -4.81 -7.66
C GLY A 14 2.32 -4.35 -6.84
N HIS A 15 3.46 -4.25 -7.51
CA HIS A 15 4.74 -3.91 -6.91
C HIS A 15 5.36 -2.76 -7.68
N HIS A 16 5.96 -1.81 -6.98
CA HIS A 16 6.88 -0.85 -7.57
C HIS A 16 8.10 -0.70 -6.66
N HIS A 17 9.29 -0.76 -7.23
CA HIS A 17 10.54 -0.74 -6.49
C HIS A 17 11.63 -0.08 -7.30
N THR A 18 12.68 0.34 -6.60
CA THR A 18 13.94 0.73 -7.22
C THR A 18 15.05 0.01 -6.48
N ILE A 19 15.85 -0.73 -7.25
CA ILE A 19 17.01 -1.47 -6.78
C ILE A 19 18.16 -1.12 -7.73
N ASP A 20 19.10 -0.32 -7.25
CA ASP A 20 20.29 0.03 -8.01
C ASP A 20 21.24 -1.19 -8.06
N PRO A 21 21.89 -1.47 -9.22
CA PRO A 21 22.83 -2.59 -9.34
C PRO A 21 24.03 -2.51 -8.38
N ASP A 22 24.42 -1.30 -7.98
CA ASP A 22 25.52 -0.99 -7.07
C ASP A 22 25.04 -0.55 -5.68
N ALA A 23 23.76 -0.80 -5.35
CA ALA A 23 23.24 -0.55 -4.01
C ALA A 23 24.09 -1.27 -2.95
N ALA A 24 24.41 -0.55 -1.89
CA ALA A 24 25.17 -1.05 -0.76
C ALA A 24 24.60 -0.46 0.52
N LEU A 25 24.98 -1.04 1.67
CA LEU A 25 24.49 -0.54 2.96
C LEU A 25 24.81 0.95 3.11
N GLY A 26 23.76 1.78 3.20
CA GLY A 26 23.86 3.23 3.33
C GLY A 26 23.93 4.02 2.00
N SER A 27 23.89 3.38 0.83
CA SER A 27 23.99 4.07 -0.48
C SER A 27 23.21 3.38 -1.61
N GLY A 28 22.63 4.18 -2.51
CA GLY A 28 21.84 3.68 -3.64
C GLY A 28 20.39 3.33 -3.25
N TRP A 29 19.56 3.03 -4.24
CA TRP A 29 18.18 2.61 -4.03
C TRP A 29 18.09 1.11 -3.78
N ALA A 30 17.38 0.70 -2.72
CA ALA A 30 17.07 -0.70 -2.44
C ALA A 30 15.79 -0.78 -1.59
N THR A 31 14.65 -0.42 -2.20
CA THR A 31 13.36 -0.30 -1.50
C THR A 31 12.19 -0.45 -2.48
N GLY A 32 10.98 -0.58 -1.95
CA GLY A 32 9.78 -0.53 -2.77
C GLY A 32 8.48 -0.56 -1.98
N THR A 33 7.38 -0.62 -2.73
CA THR A 33 6.02 -0.67 -2.25
C THR A 33 5.28 -1.83 -2.90
N THR A 34 4.50 -2.56 -2.11
CA THR A 34 3.56 -3.57 -2.53
C THR A 34 2.14 -3.12 -2.17
N VAL A 35 1.23 -3.20 -3.14
CA VAL A 35 -0.18 -2.85 -2.97
C VAL A 35 -1.02 -4.09 -3.22
N VAL A 36 -1.84 -4.46 -2.24
CA VAL A 36 -2.90 -5.46 -2.39
C VAL A 36 -4.20 -4.72 -2.67
N LEU A 37 -4.67 -4.74 -3.92
CA LEU A 37 -5.97 -4.23 -4.29
C LEU A 37 -7.05 -5.28 -4.03
N THR A 38 -8.05 -4.91 -3.26
CA THR A 38 -9.18 -5.78 -2.94
C THR A 38 -10.32 -5.59 -3.95
N PRO A 39 -11.20 -6.58 -4.13
CA PRO A 39 -12.48 -6.34 -4.79
C PRO A 39 -13.39 -5.45 -3.91
N PRO A 40 -14.33 -4.69 -4.51
CA PRO A 40 -15.27 -3.86 -3.74
C PRO A 40 -16.02 -4.66 -2.66
N GLY A 41 -16.25 -4.05 -1.50
CA GLY A 41 -16.95 -4.69 -0.38
C GLY A 41 -16.09 -5.62 0.48
N THR A 42 -14.77 -5.58 0.34
CA THR A 42 -13.86 -6.42 1.14
C THR A 42 -13.74 -5.89 2.58
N THR A 43 -14.14 -6.69 3.56
CA THR A 43 -14.01 -6.35 4.98
C THR A 43 -12.54 -6.29 5.42
N GLY A 44 -12.16 -5.23 6.14
CA GLY A 44 -10.81 -5.05 6.69
C GLY A 44 -10.76 -5.12 8.22
N ALA A 45 -9.65 -5.61 8.75
CA ALA A 45 -9.29 -5.60 10.17
C ALA A 45 -7.74 -5.60 10.29
N VAL A 46 -7.20 -5.17 11.43
CA VAL A 46 -5.75 -5.14 11.68
C VAL A 46 -5.40 -5.54 13.12
N ASP A 47 -4.26 -6.22 13.28
CA ASP A 47 -3.66 -6.56 14.58
C ASP A 47 -2.18 -6.16 14.57
N GLY A 48 -1.83 -5.12 15.32
CA GLY A 48 -0.47 -4.62 15.46
C GLY A 48 0.23 -5.22 16.67
N ARG A 49 1.25 -6.05 16.44
CA ARG A 49 1.96 -6.77 17.51
C ARG A 49 3.38 -6.31 17.80
N GLY A 50 3.94 -5.45 16.95
CA GLY A 50 5.27 -4.88 17.16
C GLY A 50 5.26 -3.70 18.15
N GLY A 51 6.37 -3.49 18.85
CA GLY A 51 6.49 -2.42 19.85
C GLY A 51 6.73 -1.00 19.30
N ALA A 52 7.02 -0.89 17.99
CA ALA A 52 7.25 0.38 17.30
C ALA A 52 6.62 0.35 15.90
N PRO A 53 5.27 0.32 15.80
CA PRO A 53 4.59 0.25 14.51
C PRO A 53 4.73 1.58 13.75
N GLY A 54 4.91 1.48 12.43
CA GLY A 54 4.67 2.60 11.51
C GLY A 54 3.45 2.25 10.65
N THR A 55 2.32 2.91 10.90
CA THR A 55 1.05 2.58 10.26
C THR A 55 0.27 3.82 9.86
N ARG A 56 -0.68 3.64 8.94
CA ARG A 56 -1.68 4.63 8.55
C ARG A 56 -3.06 3.98 8.55
N GLU A 57 -4.08 4.74 8.99
CA GLU A 57 -5.50 4.38 8.90
C GLU A 57 -5.92 3.08 9.60
N THR A 58 -5.12 2.63 10.58
CA THR A 58 -5.44 1.43 11.36
C THR A 58 -6.64 1.60 12.28
N ASP A 59 -6.85 2.79 12.85
CA ASP A 59 -7.98 3.06 13.74
C ASP A 59 -9.33 2.87 13.03
N LEU A 60 -9.43 3.19 11.74
CA LEU A 60 -10.65 2.98 10.96
C LEU A 60 -11.08 1.51 10.87
N LEU A 61 -10.16 0.58 11.10
CA LEU A 61 -10.39 -0.86 11.03
C LEU A 61 -10.84 -1.47 12.36
N ASP A 62 -10.98 -0.66 13.41
CA ASP A 62 -11.63 -1.12 14.63
C ASP A 62 -13.10 -1.48 14.34
N PRO A 63 -13.59 -2.68 14.73
CA PRO A 63 -14.97 -3.10 14.48
C PRO A 63 -16.06 -2.20 15.06
N SER A 64 -15.75 -1.30 15.99
CA SER A 64 -16.68 -0.31 16.52
C SER A 64 -16.90 0.88 15.57
N ASN A 65 -16.02 1.10 14.59
CA ASN A 65 -16.10 2.21 13.66
C ASN A 65 -17.04 1.96 12.47
N SER A 66 -17.37 3.02 11.74
CA SER A 66 -18.33 2.99 10.63
C SER A 66 -17.75 2.46 9.32
N VAL A 67 -16.44 2.61 9.12
CA VAL A 67 -15.74 2.09 7.95
C VAL A 67 -15.60 0.57 8.08
N ARG A 68 -16.11 -0.16 7.09
CA ARG A 68 -16.09 -1.64 7.08
C ARG A 68 -15.22 -2.22 6.00
N HIS A 69 -15.07 -1.48 4.90
CA HIS A 69 -14.44 -1.99 3.69
C HIS A 69 -13.12 -1.28 3.43
N VAL A 70 -12.13 -2.05 2.99
CA VAL A 70 -10.84 -1.56 2.51
C VAL A 70 -10.79 -1.68 1.00
N ASP A 71 -10.22 -0.69 0.33
CA ASP A 71 -10.04 -0.70 -1.13
C ASP A 71 -8.67 -1.25 -1.54
N ALA A 72 -7.67 -1.03 -0.68
CA ALA A 72 -6.32 -1.52 -0.84
C ALA A 72 -5.61 -1.64 0.52
N VAL A 73 -4.55 -2.43 0.57
CA VAL A 73 -3.57 -2.46 1.67
C VAL A 73 -2.19 -2.14 1.10
N VAL A 74 -1.44 -1.28 1.78
CA VAL A 74 -0.09 -0.86 1.36
C VAL A 74 0.96 -1.39 2.32
N LEU A 75 1.93 -2.11 1.76
CA LEU A 75 3.15 -2.53 2.45
C LEU A 75 4.31 -1.78 1.79
N THR A 76 5.21 -1.18 2.56
CA THR A 76 6.25 -0.34 1.97
C THR A 76 7.52 -0.26 2.81
N GLY A 77 8.65 -0.15 2.15
CA GLY A 77 9.90 0.29 2.75
C GLY A 77 9.88 1.77 3.11
N GLY A 78 11.02 2.30 3.54
CA GLY A 78 11.23 3.70 3.87
C GLY A 78 10.91 4.09 5.31
N SER A 79 10.61 3.13 6.20
CA SER A 79 10.13 3.41 7.56
C SER A 79 8.92 4.37 7.52
N ALA A 80 8.72 5.18 8.56
CA ALA A 80 7.58 6.11 8.65
C ALA A 80 7.47 7.07 7.45
N PHE A 81 8.58 7.41 6.76
CA PHE A 81 8.53 8.23 5.56
C PHE A 81 7.80 7.53 4.40
N GLY A 82 7.89 6.20 4.34
CA GLY A 82 7.25 5.37 3.31
C GLY A 82 5.73 5.42 3.35
N LEU A 83 5.12 5.85 4.47
CA LEU A 83 3.66 6.04 4.55
C LEU A 83 3.13 7.01 3.47
N ALA A 84 3.99 7.87 2.92
CA ALA A 84 3.67 8.72 1.77
C ALA A 84 3.24 7.92 0.52
N ALA A 85 3.63 6.65 0.38
CA ALA A 85 3.18 5.79 -0.72
C ALA A 85 1.66 5.60 -0.71
N ALA A 86 1.01 5.59 0.47
CA ALA A 86 -0.43 5.44 0.56
C ALA A 86 -1.19 6.57 -0.16
N ASP A 87 -0.64 7.79 -0.18
CA ASP A 87 -1.28 8.93 -0.86
C ASP A 87 -1.45 8.68 -2.36
N GLY A 88 -0.43 8.09 -3.02
CA GLY A 88 -0.55 7.77 -4.44
C GLY A 88 -1.51 6.63 -4.74
N VAL A 89 -1.66 5.68 -3.80
CA VAL A 89 -2.70 4.63 -3.91
C VAL A 89 -4.09 5.25 -3.79
N MET A 90 -4.28 6.20 -2.86
CA MET A 90 -5.53 6.94 -2.74
C MET A 90 -5.85 7.71 -4.03
N THR A 91 -4.88 8.45 -4.59
CA THR A 91 -5.07 9.16 -5.87
C THR A 91 -5.50 8.20 -6.98
N TRP A 92 -4.80 7.07 -7.13
CA TRP A 92 -5.16 6.09 -8.15
C TRP A 92 -6.58 5.53 -7.95
N LEU A 93 -6.96 5.19 -6.71
CA LEU A 93 -8.30 4.67 -6.40
C LEU A 93 -9.40 5.71 -6.62
N GLU A 94 -9.15 6.97 -6.29
CA GLU A 94 -10.07 8.09 -6.57
C GLU A 94 -10.30 8.25 -8.08
N GLU A 95 -9.25 8.18 -8.90
CA GLU A 95 -9.36 8.17 -10.36
C GLU A 95 -10.19 6.99 -10.88
N GLN A 96 -10.14 5.85 -10.18
CA GLN A 96 -10.98 4.68 -10.47
C GLN A 96 -12.40 4.77 -9.85
N GLN A 97 -12.74 5.88 -9.19
CA GLN A 97 -14.00 6.07 -8.46
C GLN A 97 -14.25 4.98 -7.41
N ARG A 98 -13.18 4.56 -6.72
CA ARG A 98 -13.21 3.54 -5.67
C ARG A 98 -12.99 4.19 -4.30
N GLY A 99 -13.92 3.93 -3.39
CA GLY A 99 -13.86 4.42 -2.02
C GLY A 99 -15.24 4.55 -1.40
N VAL A 100 -15.29 5.11 -0.20
CA VAL A 100 -16.55 5.48 0.45
C VAL A 100 -17.16 6.66 -0.29
N ALA A 101 -18.32 6.46 -0.90
CA ALA A 101 -19.05 7.53 -1.56
C ALA A 101 -19.60 8.52 -0.53
N LEU A 102 -19.25 9.79 -0.69
CA LEU A 102 -19.71 10.89 0.15
C LEU A 102 -20.44 11.93 -0.70
N THR A 103 -21.54 12.44 -0.17
CA THR A 103 -22.28 13.56 -0.76
C THR A 103 -22.09 14.80 0.10
N ALA A 104 -21.68 15.91 -0.51
CA ALA A 104 -21.58 17.21 0.16
C ALA A 104 -22.39 18.28 -0.60
N ALA A 105 -22.61 19.42 0.05
CA ALA A 105 -23.25 20.56 -0.60
C ALA A 105 -22.32 21.07 -1.73
N GLY A 106 -22.76 20.90 -2.98
CA GLY A 106 -22.00 21.30 -4.18
C GLY A 106 -21.36 20.16 -4.98
N GLY A 107 -21.54 18.90 -4.57
CA GLY A 107 -21.02 17.74 -5.31
C GLY A 107 -20.69 16.56 -4.38
N GLY A 108 -20.46 15.39 -4.98
CA GLY A 108 -20.01 14.19 -4.26
C GLY A 108 -18.64 13.74 -4.73
N GLY A 109 -18.03 12.83 -3.97
CA GLY A 109 -16.75 12.20 -4.29
C GLY A 109 -16.60 10.87 -3.58
N VAL A 110 -15.44 10.24 -3.76
CA VAL A 110 -15.08 9.02 -3.03
C VAL A 110 -13.90 9.29 -2.12
N VAL A 111 -13.88 8.68 -0.94
CA VAL A 111 -12.73 8.66 -0.05
C VAL A 111 -12.23 7.20 0.03
N PRO A 112 -11.13 6.86 -0.64
CA PRO A 112 -10.55 5.52 -0.59
C PRO A 112 -10.10 5.15 0.82
N ILE A 113 -10.27 3.89 1.22
CA ILE A 113 -9.78 3.38 2.51
C ILE A 113 -8.53 2.54 2.27
N VAL A 114 -7.38 3.08 2.68
CA VAL A 114 -6.05 2.56 2.32
C VAL A 114 -5.16 2.43 3.56
N PRO A 115 -5.39 1.42 4.42
CA PRO A 115 -4.47 1.11 5.50
C PRO A 115 -3.07 0.78 4.97
N ALA A 116 -2.05 1.28 5.67
CA ALA A 116 -0.66 1.04 5.32
C ALA A 116 0.18 0.61 6.52
N ALA A 117 1.21 -0.18 6.26
CA ALA A 117 2.24 -0.55 7.21
C ALA A 117 3.63 -0.48 6.56
N VAL A 118 4.64 -0.10 7.34
CA VAL A 118 6.01 0.07 6.85
C VAL A 118 6.99 -0.89 7.49
N ILE A 119 8.08 -1.17 6.78
CA ILE A 119 9.28 -1.81 7.32
C ILE A 119 10.45 -0.82 7.37
N PHE A 120 11.47 -1.13 8.18
CA PHE A 120 12.69 -0.36 8.27
C PHE A 120 13.78 -0.95 7.37
N ASP A 121 14.00 -0.34 6.21
CA ASP A 121 15.03 -0.69 5.21
C ASP A 121 15.97 0.48 4.89
N LEU A 122 15.87 1.60 5.63
CA LEU A 122 16.68 2.81 5.41
C LEU A 122 18.20 2.57 5.30
N PRO A 123 18.83 1.64 6.05
CA PRO A 123 20.26 1.37 5.90
C PRO A 123 20.58 0.33 4.82
N VAL A 124 19.58 -0.33 4.22
CA VAL A 124 19.79 -1.31 3.13
C VAL A 124 20.25 -0.58 1.86
N GLY A 125 19.64 0.57 1.58
CA GLY A 125 20.12 1.55 0.60
C GLY A 125 20.55 2.85 1.26
N GLY A 126 20.39 3.96 0.55
CA GLY A 126 20.62 5.32 1.05
C GLY A 126 19.45 5.84 1.89
N TRP A 127 19.76 6.58 2.96
CA TRP A 127 18.75 7.07 3.92
C TRP A 127 17.63 7.93 3.29
N GLN A 128 17.94 8.62 2.19
CA GLN A 128 16.99 9.46 1.45
C GLN A 128 16.33 8.73 0.27
N CYS A 129 16.78 7.52 -0.06
CA CYS A 129 16.26 6.69 -1.15
C CYS A 129 15.08 5.85 -0.64
N ARG A 130 13.90 6.47 -0.59
CA ARG A 130 12.70 5.90 0.06
C ARG A 130 11.46 6.03 -0.82
N PRO A 131 10.44 5.15 -0.65
CA PRO A 131 9.21 5.23 -1.41
C PRO A 131 8.47 6.56 -1.22
N THR A 132 7.84 7.03 -2.28
CA THR A 132 7.01 8.26 -2.34
C THR A 132 5.60 7.90 -2.79
N ALA A 133 4.70 8.89 -2.87
CA ALA A 133 3.37 8.70 -3.46
C ALA A 133 3.43 8.04 -4.85
N GLU A 134 4.42 8.38 -5.68
CA GLU A 134 4.60 7.76 -7.00
C GLU A 134 4.79 6.24 -6.93
N TYR A 135 5.45 5.73 -5.87
CA TYR A 135 5.62 4.29 -5.69
C TYR A 135 4.29 3.59 -5.44
N GLY A 136 3.45 4.17 -4.57
CA GLY A 136 2.11 3.64 -4.33
C GLY A 136 1.22 3.71 -5.57
N TYR A 137 1.22 4.84 -6.28
CA TYR A 137 0.44 5.01 -7.51
C TYR A 137 0.82 3.95 -8.55
N ARG A 138 2.12 3.79 -8.83
CA ARG A 138 2.61 2.81 -9.80
C ARG A 138 2.36 1.37 -9.38
N ALA A 139 2.51 1.06 -8.09
CA ALA A 139 2.20 -0.26 -7.57
C ALA A 139 0.70 -0.58 -7.70
N ALA A 140 -0.20 0.36 -7.39
CA ALA A 140 -1.64 0.19 -7.58
C ALA A 140 -2.02 0.04 -9.06
N ALA A 141 -1.47 0.89 -9.93
CA ALA A 141 -1.71 0.85 -11.37
C ALA A 141 -1.20 -0.45 -12.02
N GLY A 142 -0.11 -1.01 -11.51
CA GLY A 142 0.49 -2.27 -11.97
C GLY A 142 -0.12 -3.54 -11.37
N ALA A 143 -1.15 -3.43 -10.53
CA ALA A 143 -1.68 -4.59 -9.80
C ALA A 143 -2.41 -5.59 -10.72
N ALA A 144 -1.98 -6.86 -10.65
CA ALA A 144 -2.44 -7.95 -11.51
C ALA A 144 -2.83 -9.20 -10.70
N PHE A 145 -3.43 -10.18 -11.38
CA PHE A 145 -3.79 -11.49 -10.80
C PHE A 145 -2.60 -12.46 -10.73
N ASP A 146 -1.58 -12.24 -11.57
CA ASP A 146 -0.28 -12.91 -11.43
C ASP A 146 0.64 -12.00 -10.61
N THR A 147 1.32 -12.57 -9.62
CA THR A 147 2.13 -11.82 -8.67
C THR A 147 3.49 -12.48 -8.51
N ALA A 148 4.54 -11.68 -8.66
CA ALA A 148 5.91 -12.12 -8.46
C ALA A 148 6.24 -12.19 -6.97
N SER A 149 7.22 -13.03 -6.63
CA SER A 149 7.80 -13.12 -5.29
C SER A 149 9.33 -12.97 -5.37
N GLY A 150 9.95 -12.59 -4.25
CA GLY A 150 11.40 -12.34 -4.16
C GLY A 150 11.70 -10.88 -3.87
N THR A 151 12.87 -10.40 -4.32
CA THR A 151 13.33 -9.03 -4.05
C THR A 151 12.68 -8.05 -5.03
N GLY A 152 11.53 -7.50 -4.66
CA GLY A 152 10.85 -6.46 -5.43
C GLY A 152 9.54 -6.01 -4.79
N GLY A 153 9.54 -4.79 -4.24
CA GLY A 153 8.36 -4.18 -3.61
C GLY A 153 8.04 -4.75 -2.22
N ALA A 154 8.00 -3.83 -1.24
CA ALA A 154 7.99 -4.07 0.21
C ALA A 154 9.06 -5.07 0.67
#